data_AF-A0A3D9DRL1-F1
#
_entry.id   AF-A0A3D9DRL1-F1
#
_cell.length_a   1.000
_cell.length_b   1.000
_cell.length_c   1.000
_cell.angle_alpha   90.00
_cell.angle_beta   90.00
_cell.angle_gamma   90.00
#
_symmetry.space_group_name_H-M   'P 1'
#
loop_
_entity.id
_entity.type
_entity.pdbx_description
1 polymer ?
#
loop_
_entity_poly.entity_id
_entity_poly.type
_entity_poly.pdbx_seq_one_letter_code
_entity_poly.pdbx_strand_id
1 'polypeptide(L)'
;MSPFQCQKNYIVPLAFLVALTAGCAQQQQKGASESERLAAEYPDSGKMTVGHANQPTTKIIATGMDQPTHDVGPDIYRTHDEESVEVVRGGRYSLVAADATKQQRNLLEQTINVSIPASMNPSVEDGLRYTLQHTGYSLCAPQGRPQELLYSRSLPAAHFQLGPMPLREALQVLAGSAFELQADPIARTICYQVRDQRVVKGADHG
;
A
#
# COMPACT_ATOMS: atom_id res chain seq x y z
N MET A 1 -57.98 -13.64 -6.70
CA MET A 1 -58.40 -13.31 -8.07
C MET A 1 -57.55 -12.16 -8.61
N SER A 2 -56.59 -12.47 -9.46
CA SER A 2 -56.24 -11.58 -10.59
C SER A 2 -57.11 -12.02 -11.79
N PRO A 3 -57.16 -11.35 -12.97
CA PRO A 3 -56.31 -10.26 -13.45
C PRO A 3 -57.04 -9.17 -14.26
N PHE A 4 -56.34 -8.05 -14.51
CA PHE A 4 -56.60 -7.20 -15.67
C PHE A 4 -55.87 -7.79 -16.88
N GLN A 5 -56.63 -8.10 -17.93
CA GLN A 5 -56.12 -8.37 -19.27
C GLN A 5 -55.99 -7.06 -20.05
N CYS A 6 -54.88 -6.89 -20.77
CA CYS A 6 -54.85 -6.04 -21.96
C CYS A 6 -54.15 -6.83 -23.06
N GLN A 7 -54.92 -7.14 -24.11
CA GLN A 7 -54.54 -7.95 -25.25
C GLN A 7 -54.51 -7.04 -26.49
N LYS A 8 -53.38 -6.97 -27.19
CA LYS A 8 -53.33 -7.18 -28.66
C LYS A 8 -51.91 -7.13 -29.21
N ASN A 9 -51.50 -8.26 -29.76
CA ASN A 9 -50.42 -8.41 -30.73
C ASN A 9 -50.74 -7.67 -32.02
N TYR A 10 -49.73 -7.13 -32.70
CA TYR A 10 -49.60 -7.24 -34.16
C TYR A 10 -48.13 -7.45 -34.56
N ILE A 11 -48.02 -8.13 -35.69
CA ILE A 11 -46.92 -8.94 -36.20
C ILE A 11 -45.87 -8.08 -36.92
N VAL A 12 -44.61 -8.53 -36.84
CA VAL A 12 -43.38 -8.05 -37.49
C VAL A 12 -43.49 -8.11 -39.03
N PRO A 13 -42.77 -7.24 -39.76
CA PRO A 13 -41.87 -7.84 -40.75
C PRO A 13 -40.44 -7.29 -40.70
N LEU A 14 -39.57 -8.18 -41.20
CA LEU A 14 -38.12 -8.13 -41.33
C LEU A 14 -37.55 -6.86 -41.95
N ALA A 15 -36.25 -6.70 -41.66
CA ALA A 15 -35.23 -5.89 -42.31
C ALA A 15 -35.13 -4.45 -41.79
N PHE A 16 -34.08 -4.16 -41.02
CA PHE A 16 -33.06 -3.18 -41.40
C PHE A 16 -31.87 -3.26 -40.44
N LEU A 17 -30.69 -3.45 -41.05
CA LEU A 17 -29.35 -3.04 -40.59
C LEU A 17 -28.82 -3.54 -39.24
N VAL A 18 -27.94 -4.54 -39.34
CA VAL A 18 -26.87 -4.82 -38.39
C VAL A 18 -26.02 -3.56 -38.21
N ALA A 19 -26.24 -2.85 -37.10
CA ALA A 19 -25.31 -1.88 -36.55
C ALA A 19 -25.00 -2.33 -35.12
N LEU A 20 -24.00 -3.20 -34.97
CA LEU A 20 -23.46 -3.58 -33.66
C LEU A 20 -22.00 -3.12 -33.59
N THR A 21 -21.89 -1.85 -33.22
CA THR A 21 -20.98 -1.30 -32.22
C THR A 21 -19.63 -1.99 -32.10
N ALA A 22 -18.59 -1.26 -32.50
CA ALA A 22 -17.23 -1.48 -32.04
C ALA A 22 -17.24 -1.78 -30.54
N GLY A 23 -16.87 -3.00 -30.17
CA GLY A 23 -16.62 -3.36 -28.79
C GLY A 23 -15.40 -2.60 -28.31
N CYS A 24 -15.61 -1.46 -27.63
CA CYS A 24 -14.64 -1.01 -26.65
C CYS A 24 -14.61 -2.09 -25.58
N ALA A 25 -13.64 -3.01 -25.69
CA ALA A 25 -13.22 -3.82 -24.56
C ALA A 25 -12.73 -2.84 -23.50
N GLN A 26 -13.66 -2.42 -22.64
CA GLN A 26 -13.37 -1.66 -21.44
C GLN A 26 -12.68 -2.64 -20.51
N GLN A 27 -11.38 -2.83 -20.77
CA GLN A 27 -10.46 -3.48 -19.87
C GLN A 27 -10.57 -2.67 -18.58
N GLN A 28 -11.26 -3.26 -17.62
CA GLN A 28 -11.49 -2.72 -16.30
C GLN A 28 -10.10 -2.41 -15.74
N GLN A 29 -9.69 -1.15 -15.85
CA GLN A 29 -8.44 -0.66 -15.32
C GLN A 29 -8.54 -0.93 -13.82
N LYS A 30 -7.87 -2.00 -13.39
CA LYS A 30 -7.41 -2.13 -12.01
C LYS A 30 -6.64 -0.84 -11.78
N GLY A 31 -7.29 0.15 -11.14
CA GLY A 31 -6.80 1.51 -11.10
C GLY A 31 -5.36 1.50 -10.64
N ALA A 32 -4.45 1.95 -11.51
CA ALA A 32 -3.04 2.07 -11.20
C ALA A 32 -2.91 2.88 -9.90
N SER A 33 -2.03 2.45 -8.98
CA SER A 33 -1.78 3.18 -7.74
C SER A 33 -1.28 4.59 -8.06
N GLU A 34 -1.39 5.54 -7.12
CA GLU A 34 -0.89 6.89 -7.37
C GLU A 34 0.63 6.86 -7.57
N SER A 35 1.31 5.94 -6.89
CA SER A 35 2.71 5.61 -7.16
C SER A 35 2.96 5.24 -8.63
N GLU A 36 2.16 4.33 -9.19
CA GLU A 36 2.28 3.87 -10.58
C GLU A 36 1.99 5.00 -11.59
N ARG A 37 1.01 5.85 -11.28
CA ARG A 37 0.64 7.01 -12.10
C ARG A 37 1.75 8.06 -12.14
N LEU A 38 2.31 8.41 -10.98
CA LEU A 38 3.41 9.36 -10.91
C LEU A 38 4.69 8.81 -11.54
N ALA A 39 4.94 7.50 -11.45
CA ALA A 39 6.06 6.87 -12.15
C ALA A 39 5.94 6.98 -13.67
N ALA A 40 4.72 6.91 -14.23
CA ALA A 40 4.46 7.10 -15.65
C ALA A 40 4.59 8.56 -16.10
N GLU A 41 4.26 9.53 -15.24
CA GLU A 41 4.42 10.97 -15.51
C GLU A 41 5.91 11.40 -15.47
N TYR A 42 6.73 10.75 -14.64
CA TYR A 42 8.16 11.07 -14.48
C TYR A 42 9.10 9.87 -14.77
N PRO A 43 9.20 9.44 -16.04
CA PRO A 43 9.93 8.23 -16.42
C PRO A 43 11.46 8.31 -16.27
N ASP A 44 12.05 9.52 -16.12
CA ASP A 44 13.51 9.71 -16.11
C ASP A 44 14.13 9.80 -14.71
N SER A 45 13.34 9.63 -13.64
CA SER A 45 13.84 9.62 -12.26
C SER A 45 14.88 8.52 -12.00
N GLY A 46 14.84 7.42 -12.77
CA GLY A 46 15.82 6.34 -12.74
C GLY A 46 17.15 6.63 -13.45
N LYS A 47 17.27 7.72 -14.23
CA LYS A 47 18.53 8.12 -14.89
C LYS A 47 19.37 9.12 -14.10
N MET A 48 18.89 9.55 -12.93
CA MET A 48 19.69 10.31 -11.97
C MET A 48 20.58 9.38 -11.14
N THR A 49 21.45 8.61 -11.80
CA THR A 49 22.54 7.93 -11.11
C THR A 49 23.64 8.95 -10.84
N VAL A 50 23.74 9.44 -9.60
CA VAL A 50 24.99 10.06 -9.14
C VAL A 50 26.02 8.93 -9.11
N GLY A 51 26.91 8.93 -10.10
CA GLY A 51 27.92 7.89 -10.25
C GLY A 51 28.77 7.78 -8.98
N HIS A 52 28.70 6.64 -8.32
CA HIS A 52 29.70 6.23 -7.36
C HIS A 52 30.96 5.84 -8.15
N ALA A 53 31.78 6.83 -8.47
CA ALA A 53 33.09 6.61 -9.08
C ALA A 53 34.03 6.09 -8.00
N ASN A 54 34.22 4.77 -7.94
CA ASN A 54 35.42 4.19 -7.36
C ASN A 54 36.60 4.69 -8.20
N GLN A 55 37.36 5.63 -7.64
CA GLN A 55 38.36 6.41 -8.35
C GLN A 55 39.58 5.55 -8.76
N PRO A 56 40.06 5.74 -10.00
CA PRO A 56 41.47 6.03 -10.20
C PRO A 56 41.61 7.47 -10.70
N THR A 57 42.54 8.19 -10.09
CA THR A 57 42.87 9.60 -10.32
C THR A 57 42.80 10.05 -11.78
N THR A 58 41.82 10.90 -12.11
CA THR A 58 41.99 11.95 -13.11
C THR A 58 41.30 13.20 -12.60
N LYS A 59 42.08 14.21 -12.21
CA LYS A 59 41.54 15.53 -11.82
C LYS A 59 40.93 16.18 -13.07
N ILE A 60 39.61 16.22 -13.17
CA ILE A 60 38.94 17.16 -14.05
C ILE A 60 38.69 18.42 -13.24
N ILE A 61 39.54 19.44 -13.45
CA ILE A 61 39.27 20.80 -12.99
C ILE A 61 38.25 21.39 -13.96
N ALA A 62 36.97 21.30 -13.61
CA ALA A 62 35.94 22.09 -14.25
C ALA A 62 35.81 23.40 -13.47
N THR A 63 36.42 24.47 -13.97
CA THR A 63 36.10 25.85 -13.59
C THR A 63 34.78 26.23 -14.26
N GLY A 64 33.68 26.16 -13.51
CA GLY A 64 32.37 26.66 -13.91
C GLY A 64 31.55 26.92 -12.65
N MET A 65 31.23 28.19 -12.41
CA MET A 65 30.44 28.67 -11.28
C MET A 65 28.99 28.16 -11.38
N ASP A 66 28.41 27.87 -10.21
CA ASP A 66 26.98 27.65 -9.94
C ASP A 66 26.35 26.33 -10.44
N GLN A 67 26.95 25.21 -10.08
CA GLN A 67 26.14 24.00 -9.89
C GLN A 67 25.59 24.07 -8.46
N PRO A 68 24.26 24.04 -8.22
CA PRO A 68 23.73 24.00 -6.87
C PRO A 68 24.22 22.70 -6.24
N THR A 69 25.29 22.81 -5.46
CA THR A 69 25.75 21.74 -4.59
C THR A 69 24.56 21.45 -3.69
N HIS A 70 23.92 20.28 -3.87
CA HIS A 70 22.95 19.80 -2.91
C HIS A 70 23.71 19.64 -1.59
N ASP A 71 23.68 20.68 -0.74
CA ASP A 71 24.25 20.68 0.60
C ASP A 71 23.30 19.99 1.59
N VAL A 72 22.56 18.99 1.07
CA VAL A 72 21.67 18.12 1.83
C VAL A 72 22.39 16.79 1.92
N GLY A 73 22.56 16.29 3.14
CA GLY A 73 23.17 14.98 3.38
C GLY A 73 22.48 13.84 2.60
N PRO A 74 23.07 12.63 2.61
CA PRO A 74 22.55 11.53 1.82
C PRO A 74 21.10 11.19 2.19
N ASP A 75 20.34 10.71 1.20
CA ASP A 75 18.93 10.32 1.37
C ASP A 75 18.81 9.14 2.35
N ILE A 76 18.16 9.41 3.49
CA ILE A 76 17.96 8.46 4.60
C ILE A 76 17.17 7.20 4.21
N TYR A 77 16.52 7.17 3.04
CA TYR A 77 15.79 6.01 2.52
C TYR A 77 16.61 5.19 1.50
N ARG A 78 17.71 5.74 0.98
CA ARG A 78 18.61 5.06 0.03
C ARG A 78 19.86 4.50 0.68
N THR A 79 20.30 5.09 1.80
CA THR A 79 21.43 4.60 2.57
C THR A 79 21.00 3.34 3.33
N HIS A 80 21.25 2.19 2.73
CA HIS A 80 20.81 0.92 3.32
C HIS A 80 21.59 0.53 4.58
N ASP A 81 22.84 0.96 4.77
CA ASP A 81 23.72 0.40 5.80
C ASP A 81 24.85 1.34 6.28
N GLU A 82 24.64 2.66 6.37
CA GLU A 82 25.61 3.54 7.04
C GLU A 82 25.32 3.54 8.55
N GLU A 83 25.84 2.51 9.25
CA GLU A 83 25.72 2.24 10.70
C GLU A 83 26.37 3.29 11.63
N SER A 84 26.60 4.52 11.18
CA SER A 84 27.02 5.59 12.10
C SER A 84 25.81 6.15 12.81
N VAL A 85 25.45 5.55 13.96
CA VAL A 85 24.42 6.11 14.84
C VAL A 85 24.98 7.36 15.50
N GLU A 86 24.47 8.53 15.14
CA GLU A 86 24.84 9.75 15.84
C GLU A 86 24.31 9.65 17.29
N VAL A 87 25.20 9.80 18.27
CA VAL A 87 24.83 9.66 19.68
C VAL A 87 25.03 10.96 20.44
N VAL A 88 24.00 11.39 21.15
CA VAL A 88 24.02 12.54 22.04
C VAL A 88 24.02 12.05 23.49
N ARG A 89 24.76 12.73 24.37
CA ARG A 89 24.76 12.44 25.80
C ARG A 89 23.45 12.90 26.44
N GLY A 90 22.56 11.96 26.79
CA GLY A 90 21.30 12.22 27.50
C GLY A 90 21.47 12.40 29.01
N GLY A 91 22.65 12.11 29.58
CA GLY A 91 22.97 12.26 31.00
C GLY A 91 24.37 11.76 31.35
N ARG A 92 24.69 11.61 32.65
CA ARG A 92 26.03 11.15 33.11
C ARG A 92 26.37 9.71 32.71
N TYR A 93 25.38 8.90 32.35
CA TYR A 93 25.55 7.50 31.96
C TYR A 93 24.65 7.08 30.79
N SER A 94 24.09 8.02 30.03
CA SER A 94 23.17 7.70 28.93
C SER A 94 23.64 8.31 27.62
N LEU A 95 23.76 7.48 26.60
CA LEU A 95 23.84 7.88 25.20
C LEU A 95 22.46 7.63 24.58
N VAL A 96 22.01 8.55 23.74
CA VAL A 96 20.74 8.46 23.01
C VAL A 96 21.06 8.62 21.54
N ALA A 97 20.52 7.73 20.70
CA ALA A 97 20.60 7.90 19.25
C ALA A 97 19.86 9.18 18.85
N ALA A 98 20.50 10.02 18.04
CA ALA A 98 19.95 11.27 17.52
C ALA A 98 19.31 11.08 16.13
N ASP A 99 19.38 9.88 15.56
CA ASP A 99 18.76 9.55 14.29
C ASP A 99 17.25 9.33 14.42
N ALA A 100 16.52 9.59 13.33
CA ALA A 100 15.12 9.19 13.23
C ALA A 100 15.00 7.68 13.45
N THR A 101 14.18 7.22 14.38
CA THR A 101 13.96 5.79 14.65
C THR A 101 13.40 5.05 13.44
N LYS A 102 13.53 3.71 13.42
CA LYS A 102 12.94 2.86 12.36
C LYS A 102 11.44 3.13 12.19
N GLN A 103 10.70 3.31 13.29
CA GLN A 103 9.26 3.59 13.28
C GLN A 103 8.92 4.99 12.72
N GLN A 104 9.80 5.98 12.91
CA GLN A 104 9.63 7.32 12.35
C GLN A 104 9.90 7.32 10.84
N ARG A 105 10.92 6.57 10.38
CA ARG A 105 11.25 6.45 8.95
C ARG A 105 10.24 5.59 8.20
N ASN A 106 9.85 4.46 8.78
CA ASN A 106 8.87 3.55 8.21
C ASN A 106 7.63 3.48 9.11
N LEU A 107 6.60 4.21 8.73
CA LEU A 107 5.38 4.34 9.53
C LEU A 107 4.65 2.99 9.73
N LEU A 108 4.86 1.99 8.88
CA LEU A 108 4.29 0.65 9.06
C LEU A 108 5.02 -0.19 10.12
N GLU A 109 6.16 0.28 10.61
CA GLU A 109 6.92 -0.31 11.71
C GLU A 109 6.54 0.28 13.08
N GLN A 110 5.66 1.29 13.10
CA GLN A 110 5.17 1.86 14.35
C GLN A 110 4.52 0.80 15.22
N THR A 111 4.83 0.82 16.52
CA THR A 111 4.21 -0.07 17.48
C THR A 111 2.81 0.44 17.81
N ILE A 112 1.81 -0.41 17.60
CA ILE A 112 0.41 -0.12 17.93
C ILE A 112 -0.03 -0.98 19.11
N ASN A 113 -0.94 -0.44 19.90
CA ASN A 113 -1.68 -1.13 20.94
C ASN A 113 -3.12 -0.59 20.93
N VAL A 114 -4.00 -1.24 20.17
CA VAL A 114 -5.35 -0.76 19.88
C VAL A 114 -6.41 -1.63 20.56
N SER A 115 -7.45 -0.97 21.06
CA SER A 115 -8.62 -1.60 21.67
C SER A 115 -9.88 -1.17 20.90
N ILE A 116 -10.32 -2.01 19.97
CA ILE A 116 -11.49 -1.76 19.13
C ILE A 116 -12.76 -1.99 19.96
N PRO A 117 -13.70 -1.03 20.03
CA PRO A 117 -14.93 -1.20 20.78
C PRO A 117 -15.81 -2.34 20.25
N ALA A 118 -16.10 -3.31 21.11
CA ALA A 118 -16.93 -4.48 20.78
C ALA A 118 -18.44 -4.18 20.68
N SER A 119 -18.89 -3.04 21.21
CA SER A 119 -20.31 -2.73 21.46
C SER A 119 -21.18 -2.62 20.21
N MET A 120 -20.61 -2.70 19.01
CA MET A 120 -21.32 -2.52 17.74
C MET A 120 -21.14 -3.68 16.74
N ASN A 121 -20.61 -4.83 17.16
CA ASN A 121 -20.28 -5.95 16.25
C ASN A 121 -19.48 -5.46 15.02
N PRO A 122 -18.31 -4.83 15.23
CA PRO A 122 -17.57 -4.18 14.16
C PRO A 122 -17.25 -5.15 13.03
N SER A 123 -17.17 -4.64 11.80
CA SER A 123 -16.66 -5.38 10.66
C SER A 123 -15.12 -5.36 10.62
N VAL A 124 -14.52 -6.19 9.77
CA VAL A 124 -13.08 -6.13 9.49
C VAL A 124 -12.71 -4.77 8.91
N GLU A 125 -13.56 -4.15 8.09
CA GLU A 125 -13.35 -2.78 7.60
C GLU A 125 -13.27 -1.78 8.75
N ASP A 126 -14.20 -1.85 9.71
CA ASP A 126 -14.20 -0.97 10.89
C ASP A 126 -12.93 -1.17 11.72
N GLY A 127 -12.52 -2.42 11.93
CA GLY A 127 -11.29 -2.74 12.66
C GLY A 127 -10.03 -2.22 11.96
N LEU A 128 -9.96 -2.33 10.63
CA LEU A 128 -8.88 -1.78 9.82
C LEU A 128 -8.85 -0.25 9.90
N ARG A 129 -10.00 0.41 9.70
CA ARG A 129 -10.11 1.88 9.79
C ARG A 129 -9.74 2.39 11.17
N TYR A 130 -10.18 1.70 12.22
CA TYR A 130 -9.84 2.03 13.61
C TYR A 130 -8.34 1.89 13.87
N THR A 131 -7.74 0.79 13.44
CA THR A 131 -6.29 0.53 13.62
C THR A 131 -5.43 1.55 12.87
N LEU A 132 -5.91 2.08 11.74
CA LEU A 132 -5.20 3.06 10.92
C LEU A 132 -5.30 4.50 11.46
N GLN A 133 -6.14 4.78 12.47
CA GLN A 133 -6.26 6.12 13.03
C GLN A 133 -4.92 6.64 13.55
N HIS A 134 -4.59 7.89 13.21
CA HIS A 134 -3.35 8.56 13.60
C HIS A 134 -2.03 7.94 13.10
N THR A 135 -2.08 6.91 12.26
CA THR A 135 -0.88 6.27 11.67
C THR A 135 -0.32 7.02 10.46
N GLY A 136 -1.15 7.89 9.87
CA GLY A 136 -0.84 8.58 8.61
C GLY A 136 -1.13 7.74 7.35
N TYR A 137 -1.71 6.55 7.49
CA TYR A 137 -2.26 5.75 6.39
C TYR A 137 -3.79 5.71 6.44
N SER A 138 -4.42 5.53 5.28
CA SER A 138 -5.87 5.30 5.14
C SER A 138 -6.17 3.99 4.43
N LEU A 139 -7.34 3.41 4.67
CA LEU A 139 -7.77 2.19 3.96
C LEU A 139 -8.32 2.56 2.58
N CYS A 140 -7.84 1.90 1.53
CA CYS A 140 -8.37 2.12 0.19
C CYS A 140 -9.74 1.47 0.01
N ALA A 141 -10.55 2.03 -0.89
CA ALA A 141 -11.82 1.43 -1.28
C ALA A 141 -11.61 -0.01 -1.81
N PRO A 142 -12.61 -0.91 -1.66
CA PRO A 142 -12.48 -2.26 -2.17
C PRO A 142 -12.27 -2.24 -3.69
N GLN A 143 -11.17 -2.82 -4.14
CA GLN A 143 -10.78 -2.84 -5.56
C GLN A 143 -11.45 -3.98 -6.36
N GLY A 144 -12.23 -4.83 -5.68
CA GLY A 144 -12.93 -5.95 -6.28
C GLY A 144 -13.62 -6.83 -5.25
N ARG A 145 -14.23 -7.91 -5.75
CA ARG A 145 -15.06 -8.81 -4.95
C ARG A 145 -14.35 -9.44 -3.73
N PRO A 146 -13.06 -9.85 -3.81
CA PRO A 146 -12.37 -10.39 -2.64
C PRO A 146 -12.26 -9.40 -1.48
N GLN A 147 -11.98 -8.13 -1.78
CA GLN A 147 -11.83 -7.08 -0.78
C GLN A 147 -13.19 -6.71 -0.18
N GLU A 148 -14.25 -6.60 -0.99
CA GLU A 148 -15.62 -6.43 -0.48
C GLU A 148 -16.01 -7.55 0.50
N LEU A 149 -15.67 -8.80 0.16
CA LEU A 149 -15.94 -9.95 1.00
C LEU A 149 -15.14 -9.93 2.30
N LEU A 150 -13.88 -9.49 2.28
CA LEU A 150 -13.06 -9.32 3.49
C LEU A 150 -13.64 -8.23 4.39
N TYR A 151 -13.87 -7.04 3.83
CA TYR A 151 -14.27 -5.84 4.54
C TYR A 151 -15.63 -6.01 5.24
N SER A 152 -16.56 -6.75 4.62
CA SER A 152 -17.88 -7.04 5.18
C SER A 152 -17.91 -8.14 6.24
N ARG A 153 -16.81 -8.86 6.50
CA ARG A 153 -16.81 -9.89 7.57
C ARG A 153 -16.90 -9.24 8.94
N SER A 154 -17.60 -9.89 9.86
CA SER A 154 -17.55 -9.52 11.27
C SER A 154 -16.13 -9.65 11.79
N LEU A 155 -15.69 -8.69 12.59
CA LEU A 155 -14.40 -8.69 13.24
C LEU A 155 -14.36 -9.78 14.32
N PRO A 156 -13.43 -10.75 14.25
CA PRO A 156 -13.29 -11.77 15.29
C PRO A 156 -12.98 -11.15 16.66
N ALA A 157 -13.54 -11.70 17.73
CA ALA A 157 -13.32 -11.19 19.09
C ALA A 157 -11.84 -11.17 19.51
N ALA A 158 -11.04 -12.11 18.99
CA ALA A 158 -9.59 -12.13 19.19
C ALA A 158 -8.88 -10.88 18.63
N HIS A 159 -9.49 -10.15 17.70
CA HIS A 159 -8.92 -8.94 17.10
C HIS A 159 -9.42 -7.65 17.77
N PHE A 160 -10.26 -7.72 18.81
CA PHE A 160 -10.69 -6.51 19.52
C PHE A 160 -9.54 -5.84 20.29
N GLN A 161 -8.53 -6.61 20.66
CA GLN A 161 -7.31 -6.12 21.28
C GLN A 161 -6.13 -6.56 20.42
N LEU A 162 -5.38 -5.60 19.91
CA LEU A 162 -4.21 -5.86 19.07
C LEU A 162 -3.01 -5.10 19.64
N GLY A 163 -1.96 -5.83 19.98
CA GLY A 163 -0.67 -5.26 20.37
C GLY A 163 -0.14 -5.75 21.72
N PRO A 164 1.05 -5.28 22.13
CA PRO A 164 1.96 -4.41 21.37
C PRO A 164 2.63 -5.13 20.20
N MET A 165 2.49 -4.61 18.97
CA MET A 165 3.13 -5.15 17.76
C MET A 165 3.27 -4.08 16.66
N PRO A 166 4.06 -4.29 15.59
CA PRO A 166 4.13 -3.36 14.46
C PRO A 166 2.79 -3.21 13.71
N LEU A 167 2.50 -2.01 13.21
CA LEU A 167 1.30 -1.70 12.44
C LEU A 167 1.12 -2.65 11.23
N ARG A 168 2.20 -2.93 10.48
CA ARG A 168 2.17 -3.90 9.38
C ARG A 168 1.62 -5.25 9.81
N GLU A 169 2.08 -5.76 10.94
CA GLU A 169 1.70 -7.07 11.45
C GLU A 169 0.23 -7.07 11.87
N ALA A 170 -0.21 -6.03 12.57
CA ALA A 170 -1.62 -5.84 12.93
C ALA A 170 -2.56 -5.86 11.72
N LEU A 171 -2.18 -5.14 10.65
CA LEU A 171 -2.96 -5.08 9.40
C LEU A 171 -3.01 -6.46 8.70
N GLN A 172 -1.91 -7.21 8.72
CA GLN A 172 -1.89 -8.58 8.18
C GLN A 172 -2.75 -9.55 9.01
N VAL A 173 -2.72 -9.44 10.34
CA VAL A 173 -3.58 -10.22 11.25
C VAL A 173 -5.06 -9.95 10.97
N LEU A 174 -5.44 -8.67 10.83
CA LEU A 174 -6.80 -8.26 10.53
C LEU A 174 -7.32 -8.79 9.19
N ALA A 175 -6.47 -8.82 8.16
CA ALA A 175 -6.82 -9.31 6.83
C ALA A 175 -6.80 -10.84 6.71
N GLY A 176 -5.99 -11.51 7.53
CA GLY A 176 -5.80 -12.95 7.52
C GLY A 176 -4.89 -13.46 6.40
N SER A 177 -4.57 -14.76 6.45
CA SER A 177 -3.56 -15.40 5.58
C SER A 177 -3.93 -15.49 4.09
N ALA A 178 -5.21 -15.31 3.74
CA ALA A 178 -5.65 -15.30 2.34
C ALA A 178 -5.27 -14.01 1.60
N PHE A 179 -4.93 -12.95 2.34
CA PHE A 179 -4.63 -11.65 1.78
C PHE A 179 -3.18 -11.25 2.03
N GLU A 180 -2.67 -10.43 1.12
CA GLU A 180 -1.39 -9.76 1.22
C GLU A 180 -1.61 -8.24 1.30
N LEU A 181 -0.89 -7.61 2.22
CA LEU A 181 -0.92 -6.17 2.46
C LEU A 181 -0.15 -5.45 1.34
N GLN A 182 -0.78 -4.46 0.73
CA GLN A 182 -0.18 -3.59 -0.28
C GLN A 182 -0.23 -2.15 0.24
N ALA A 183 0.93 -1.49 0.36
CA ALA A 183 1.01 -0.11 0.79
C ALA A 183 1.38 0.78 -0.40
N ASP A 184 0.62 1.84 -0.61
CA ASP A 184 1.00 2.94 -1.49
C ASP A 184 1.61 4.06 -0.61
N PRO A 185 2.94 4.21 -0.57
CA PRO A 185 3.59 5.21 0.28
C PRO A 185 3.36 6.65 -0.20
N ILE A 186 3.01 6.83 -1.48
CA ILE A 186 2.70 8.12 -2.09
C ILE A 186 1.29 8.55 -1.72
N ALA A 187 0.29 7.71 -2.01
CA ALA A 187 -1.10 7.99 -1.64
C ALA A 187 -1.36 7.88 -0.12
N ARG A 188 -0.42 7.27 0.61
CA ARG A 188 -0.59 6.86 2.02
C ARG A 188 -1.85 6.01 2.20
N THR A 189 -1.99 5.01 1.35
CA THR A 189 -3.11 4.06 1.41
C THR A 189 -2.66 2.63 1.65
N ILE A 190 -3.53 1.86 2.30
CA ILE A 190 -3.40 0.42 2.49
C ILE A 190 -4.48 -0.28 1.68
N CYS A 191 -4.04 -1.23 0.88
CA CYS A 191 -4.88 -2.10 0.06
C CYS A 191 -4.54 -3.57 0.32
N TYR A 192 -5.37 -4.45 -0.21
CA TYR A 192 -5.19 -5.89 -0.10
C TYR A 192 -5.30 -6.56 -1.46
N GLN A 193 -4.49 -7.60 -1.65
CA GLN A 193 -4.61 -8.51 -2.78
C GLN A 193 -4.70 -9.96 -2.28
N VAL A 194 -5.36 -10.83 -3.05
CA VAL A 194 -5.45 -12.26 -2.71
C VAL A 194 -4.09 -12.90 -2.96
N ARG A 195 -3.60 -13.69 -2.01
CA ARG A 195 -2.38 -14.49 -2.19
C ARG A 195 -2.63 -15.63 -3.16
N ASP A 196 -1.66 -15.94 -4.03
CA ASP A 196 -1.72 -17.16 -4.83
C ASP A 196 -1.40 -18.37 -3.94
N GLN A 197 -2.45 -19.03 -3.44
CA GLN A 197 -2.32 -20.18 -2.54
C GLN A 197 -1.97 -21.49 -3.26
N ARG A 198 -1.71 -21.47 -4.58
CA ARG A 198 -1.37 -22.68 -5.36
C ARG A 198 0.05 -23.22 -5.13
N VAL A 199 0.84 -22.60 -4.25
CA VAL A 199 2.19 -23.07 -3.91
C VAL A 199 2.26 -23.42 -2.43
N VAL A 200 1.77 -24.61 -2.08
CA VAL A 200 2.30 -25.35 -0.92
C VAL A 200 3.04 -26.55 -1.48
N LYS A 201 4.31 -26.33 -1.84
CA LYS A 201 5.25 -27.45 -1.96
C LYS A 201 5.52 -27.89 -0.52
N GLY A 202 4.93 -29.02 -0.12
CA GLY A 202 5.24 -29.64 1.16
C GLY A 202 6.74 -29.81 1.27
N ALA A 203 7.36 -29.13 2.24
CA ALA A 203 8.69 -29.48 2.68
C ALA A 203 8.54 -30.83 3.41
N ASP A 204 8.79 -31.88 2.65
CA ASP A 204 9.06 -33.22 3.14
C ASP A 204 10.31 -33.12 4.03
N HIS A 205 10.13 -33.28 5.34
CA HIS A 205 11.23 -33.48 6.28
C HIS A 205 11.45 -35.00 6.38
N GLY A 206 12.35 -35.50 5.53
CA GLY A 206 13.02 -36.79 5.71
C GLY A 206 14.15 -36.71 6.73
#